data_AF-A0AA45XU24-F1
#
_entry.id   AF-A0AA45XU24-F1
#
_cell.length_a   1.000
_cell.length_b   1.000
_cell.length_c   1.000
_cell.angle_alpha   90.00
_cell.angle_beta   90.00
_cell.angle_gamma   90.00
#
_symmetry.space_group_name_H-M   'P 1'
#
loop_
_entity.id
_entity.type
_entity.pdbx_description
1 polymer ?
#
loop_
_entity_poly.entity_id
_entity_poly.type
_entity_poly.pdbx_seq_one_letter_code
_entity_poly.pdbx_strand_id
1 'polypeptide(L)'
;MQAVSAPARIDRSAFEIRRGIALALCLLLGACQAPSADSSTVVAATGADKPAPAATSIPASVTPASTAVDADVDSDDFPAPLPDASYTQANLRPAYTRCVDASEAVTARLQACGDEELSYQENRLAEIVAGVVASPDSKAKDDWMDAQAAWWSDTNRHCRWDPKTDGQGQMLDAQSCRLNRVANRVDQLQAAAQNK
;
A
#
# COMPACT_ATOMS: atom_id res chain seq x y z
N MET A 1 48.10 49.36 8.06
CA MET A 1 48.03 48.72 6.73
C MET A 1 47.55 47.29 6.99
N GLN A 2 46.24 47.03 6.97
CA GLN A 2 45.48 46.37 5.86
C GLN A 2 46.12 45.03 5.45
N ALA A 3 45.43 43.88 5.39
CA ALA A 3 44.12 43.65 4.80
C ALA A 3 43.36 42.47 5.42
N VAL A 4 42.02 42.58 5.36
CA VAL A 4 41.02 41.57 5.70
C VAL A 4 40.78 40.72 4.44
N SER A 5 40.87 39.39 4.55
CA SER A 5 40.49 38.46 3.48
C SER A 5 39.01 38.06 3.63
N ALA A 6 38.21 38.32 2.61
CA ALA A 6 36.81 37.89 2.50
C ALA A 6 36.71 36.46 1.93
N PRO A 7 35.68 35.66 2.28
CA PRO A 7 35.39 34.41 1.60
C PRO A 7 34.65 34.64 0.26
N ALA A 8 35.03 33.85 -0.74
CA ALA A 8 34.43 33.83 -2.07
C ALA A 8 32.95 33.41 -2.01
N ARG A 9 32.07 34.22 -2.61
CA ARG A 9 30.69 33.84 -2.94
C ARG A 9 30.74 32.95 -4.17
N ILE A 10 30.22 31.72 -4.08
CA ILE A 10 29.97 30.89 -5.26
C ILE A 10 28.60 31.27 -5.80
N ASP A 11 28.60 31.77 -7.04
CA ASP A 11 27.47 32.29 -7.80
C ASP A 11 26.39 31.23 -8.04
N ARG A 12 25.14 31.59 -7.73
CA ARG A 12 23.94 30.75 -7.80
C ARG A 12 23.28 30.78 -9.19
N SER A 13 24.11 30.88 -10.23
CA SER A 13 23.67 31.33 -11.58
C SER A 13 23.76 30.25 -12.67
N ALA A 14 24.03 28.98 -12.32
CA ALA A 14 24.29 27.92 -13.30
C ALA A 14 23.12 26.94 -13.55
N PHE A 15 21.96 27.09 -12.90
CA PHE A 15 20.84 26.12 -13.04
C PHE A 15 19.76 26.50 -14.06
N GLU A 16 19.82 27.69 -14.66
CA GLU A 16 18.76 28.22 -15.55
C GLU A 16 19.14 28.24 -17.06
N ILE A 17 20.14 27.45 -17.50
CA ILE A 17 20.58 27.40 -18.91
C ILE A 17 20.48 25.97 -19.48
N ARG A 18 19.34 25.29 -19.23
CA ARG A 18 18.98 24.05 -19.95
C ARG A 18 17.55 24.08 -20.53
N ARG A 19 16.94 25.27 -20.59
CA ARG A 19 15.70 25.52 -21.34
C ARG A 19 16.03 26.34 -22.57
N GLY A 20 16.04 25.68 -23.73
CA GLY A 20 15.84 26.34 -25.02
C GLY A 20 17.00 26.21 -26.00
N ILE A 21 17.05 25.08 -26.71
CA ILE A 21 17.29 25.10 -28.15
C ILE A 21 16.29 24.13 -28.79
N ALA A 22 15.29 24.73 -29.45
CA ALA A 22 14.41 24.10 -30.40
C ALA A 22 15.09 24.06 -31.78
N LEU A 23 14.85 23.00 -32.56
CA LEU A 23 14.81 22.97 -34.04
C LEU A 23 14.37 21.54 -34.41
N ALA A 24 13.08 21.29 -34.65
CA ALA A 24 12.39 21.50 -35.92
C ALA A 24 12.97 20.67 -37.07
N LEU A 25 12.32 19.56 -37.44
CA LEU A 25 12.34 19.02 -38.81
C LEU A 25 11.21 17.99 -39.06
N CYS A 26 10.38 18.32 -40.07
CA CYS A 26 9.63 17.46 -41.01
C CYS A 26 8.31 16.76 -40.61
N LEU A 27 7.23 17.46 -40.99
CA LEU A 27 5.94 16.94 -41.47
C LEU A 27 6.09 15.85 -42.55
N LEU A 28 5.42 14.71 -42.37
CA LEU A 28 4.82 13.92 -43.47
C LEU A 28 3.51 13.28 -42.98
N LEU A 29 2.55 13.28 -43.89
CA LEU A 29 1.12 13.03 -43.71
C LEU A 29 0.78 11.57 -43.38
N GLY A 30 -0.25 11.40 -42.55
CA GLY A 30 -0.91 10.12 -42.29
C GLY A 30 -2.24 10.33 -41.56
N ALA A 31 -3.16 11.07 -42.19
CA ALA A 31 -4.54 11.17 -41.72
C ALA A 31 -5.29 9.86 -42.07
N CYS A 32 -5.59 9.05 -41.06
CA CYS A 32 -6.70 8.10 -41.14
C CYS A 32 -7.81 8.61 -40.22
N GLN A 33 -8.70 9.42 -40.79
CA GLN A 33 -10.04 9.63 -40.26
C GLN A 33 -10.91 8.44 -40.70
N ALA A 34 -11.57 7.81 -39.74
CA ALA A 34 -12.84 7.13 -40.00
C ALA A 34 -13.81 7.53 -38.87
N PRO A 35 -14.92 8.23 -39.20
CA PRO A 35 -16.01 8.48 -38.28
C PRO A 35 -16.99 7.32 -38.31
N SER A 36 -17.48 6.92 -37.14
CA SER A 36 -18.86 6.43 -36.99
C SER A 36 -19.26 6.58 -35.53
N ALA A 37 -20.12 7.56 -35.31
CA ALA A 37 -21.03 7.56 -34.19
C ALA A 37 -21.96 6.34 -34.31
N ASP A 38 -22.31 5.75 -33.17
CA ASP A 38 -23.72 5.49 -32.90
C ASP A 38 -23.96 5.52 -31.39
N SER A 39 -24.58 6.61 -30.97
CA SER A 39 -25.28 6.70 -29.70
C SER A 39 -26.53 5.82 -29.80
N SER A 40 -26.63 4.79 -28.99
CA SER A 40 -27.91 4.16 -28.69
C SER A 40 -28.40 4.68 -27.34
N THR A 41 -29.16 5.76 -27.43
CA THR A 41 -30.17 6.15 -26.45
C THR A 41 -31.22 5.06 -26.39
N VAL A 42 -31.30 4.33 -25.28
CA VAL A 42 -32.48 3.54 -24.96
C VAL A 42 -33.31 4.30 -23.95
N VAL A 43 -34.56 4.45 -24.33
CA VAL A 43 -35.63 5.27 -23.75
C VAL A 43 -35.92 4.85 -22.32
N ALA A 44 -36.09 5.86 -21.45
CA ALA A 44 -36.73 5.72 -20.16
C ALA A 44 -38.19 5.30 -20.33
N ALA A 45 -38.57 4.15 -19.79
CA ALA A 45 -39.95 3.81 -19.51
C ALA A 45 -40.20 4.01 -18.01
N THR A 46 -40.99 5.04 -17.71
CA THR A 46 -41.65 5.28 -16.44
C THR A 46 -42.66 4.16 -16.16
N GLY A 47 -42.52 3.51 -15.02
CA GLY A 47 -43.51 2.60 -14.46
C GLY A 47 -43.37 2.62 -12.95
N ALA A 48 -44.11 3.52 -12.31
CA ALA A 48 -44.30 3.54 -10.87
C ALA A 48 -45.15 2.33 -10.48
N ASP A 49 -44.67 1.52 -9.54
CA ASP A 49 -45.56 0.87 -8.59
C ASP A 49 -44.86 0.66 -7.25
N LYS A 50 -45.29 1.47 -6.29
CA LYS A 50 -45.05 1.33 -4.86
C LYS A 50 -46.09 0.36 -4.33
N PRO A 51 -45.67 -0.66 -3.58
CA PRO A 51 -46.35 -0.87 -2.31
C PRO A 51 -45.38 -1.26 -1.19
N ALA A 52 -45.39 -0.45 -0.13
CA ALA A 52 -45.08 -0.84 1.24
C ALA A 52 -46.13 -0.14 2.13
N PRO A 53 -46.47 -0.64 3.34
CA PRO A 53 -45.80 -1.71 4.08
C PRO A 53 -46.76 -2.80 4.61
N ALA A 54 -46.25 -4.02 4.81
CA ALA A 54 -46.85 -4.95 5.76
C ALA A 54 -45.83 -5.21 6.86
N ALA A 55 -46.11 -4.61 8.02
CA ALA A 55 -45.45 -4.94 9.27
C ALA A 55 -45.71 -6.41 9.60
N THR A 56 -44.66 -7.18 9.82
CA THR A 56 -44.76 -8.42 10.58
C THR A 56 -43.63 -8.45 11.58
N SER A 57 -44.06 -8.47 12.82
CA SER A 57 -43.28 -8.35 14.04
C SER A 57 -42.24 -9.46 14.18
N ILE A 58 -41.09 -9.08 14.71
CA ILE A 58 -40.03 -9.94 15.24
C ILE A 58 -40.61 -10.93 16.27
N PRO A 59 -40.09 -12.15 16.32
CA PRO A 59 -39.63 -12.63 17.62
C PRO A 59 -38.15 -13.00 17.64
N ALA A 60 -37.52 -12.50 18.71
CA ALA A 60 -36.40 -13.00 19.49
C ALA A 60 -35.46 -14.06 18.89
N SER A 61 -34.18 -13.69 18.87
CA SER A 61 -33.07 -14.46 19.44
C SER A 61 -33.15 -15.98 19.30
N VAL A 62 -32.66 -16.49 18.18
CA VAL A 62 -32.09 -17.84 18.14
C VAL A 62 -30.57 -17.66 18.25
N THR A 63 -30.07 -17.89 19.46
CA THR A 63 -28.66 -18.25 19.70
C THR A 63 -28.27 -19.31 18.66
N PRO A 64 -27.17 -19.14 17.90
CA PRO A 64 -26.64 -20.27 17.16
C PRO A 64 -26.24 -21.31 18.21
N ALA A 65 -26.94 -22.44 18.21
CA ALA A 65 -26.50 -23.60 18.96
C ALA A 65 -25.11 -23.95 18.43
N SER A 66 -24.10 -23.80 19.29
CA SER A 66 -22.83 -24.49 19.14
C SER A 66 -23.14 -25.97 19.09
N THR A 67 -23.32 -26.49 17.88
CA THR A 67 -22.96 -27.86 17.59
C THR A 67 -21.46 -27.87 17.62
N ALA A 68 -20.91 -28.29 18.76
CA ALA A 68 -19.56 -28.83 18.80
C ALA A 68 -19.57 -30.06 17.90
N VAL A 69 -19.38 -29.83 16.60
CA VAL A 69 -18.75 -30.81 15.76
C VAL A 69 -17.31 -30.85 16.25
N ASP A 70 -17.01 -31.89 17.03
CA ASP A 70 -15.65 -32.36 17.27
C ASP A 70 -15.05 -32.66 15.90
N ALA A 71 -14.49 -31.63 15.28
CA ALA A 71 -13.51 -31.80 14.25
C ALA A 71 -12.21 -31.96 15.01
N ASP A 72 -11.79 -33.22 15.19
CA ASP A 72 -10.37 -33.60 15.22
C ASP A 72 -9.74 -33.10 13.91
N VAL A 73 -9.61 -31.78 13.77
CA VAL A 73 -8.72 -31.21 12.78
C VAL A 73 -7.36 -31.27 13.42
N ASP A 74 -6.55 -32.17 12.87
CA ASP A 74 -5.14 -32.31 13.18
C ASP A 74 -4.54 -30.89 13.27
N SER A 75 -4.19 -30.48 14.49
CA SER A 75 -3.76 -29.11 14.75
C SER A 75 -2.40 -28.80 14.10
N ASP A 76 -1.78 -29.83 13.53
CA ASP A 76 -0.54 -29.79 12.77
C ASP A 76 -0.75 -29.37 11.29
N ASP A 77 -1.99 -29.28 10.78
CA ASP A 77 -2.28 -28.86 9.39
C ASP A 77 -2.54 -27.34 9.24
N PHE A 78 -2.74 -26.62 10.34
CA PHE A 78 -2.92 -25.17 10.31
C PHE A 78 -1.61 -24.43 10.49
N PRO A 79 -1.33 -23.40 9.66
CA PRO A 79 -0.15 -22.56 9.86
C PRO A 79 -0.19 -21.93 11.26
N ALA A 80 0.98 -21.87 11.91
CA ALA A 80 1.13 -21.26 13.23
C ALA A 80 0.47 -19.86 13.26
N PRO A 81 -0.31 -19.52 14.31
CA PRO A 81 -0.96 -18.23 14.39
C PRO A 81 0.03 -17.07 14.26
N LEU A 82 -0.38 -16.03 13.53
CA LEU A 82 0.40 -14.81 13.41
C LEU A 82 0.54 -14.14 14.80
N PRO A 83 1.70 -13.53 15.11
CA PRO A 83 1.97 -13.04 16.47
C PRO A 83 0.99 -11.97 16.99
N ASP A 84 0.53 -11.07 16.12
CA ASP A 84 -0.37 -9.97 16.47
C ASP A 84 -1.11 -9.42 15.23
N ALA A 85 -2.00 -8.45 15.44
CA ALA A 85 -2.84 -7.88 14.37
C ALA A 85 -2.07 -7.07 13.32
N SER A 86 -0.83 -6.63 13.59
CA SER A 86 -0.03 -5.86 12.62
C SER A 86 0.35 -6.67 11.37
N TYR A 87 0.19 -7.99 11.44
CA TYR A 87 0.37 -8.91 10.32
C TYR A 87 -0.85 -9.00 9.39
N THR A 88 -2.03 -8.59 9.83
CA THR A 88 -3.28 -8.77 9.06
C THR A 88 -4.08 -7.49 8.87
N GLN A 89 -3.75 -6.43 9.61
CA GLN A 89 -4.49 -5.17 9.61
C GLN A 89 -3.51 -4.00 9.62
N ALA A 90 -3.80 -2.98 8.82
CA ALA A 90 -3.11 -1.69 8.85
C ALA A 90 -4.00 -0.57 8.35
N ASN A 91 -3.62 0.67 8.65
CA ASN A 91 -4.23 1.84 8.04
C ASN A 91 -3.59 2.09 6.66
N LEU A 92 -4.27 1.61 5.60
CA LEU A 92 -3.80 1.74 4.22
C LEU A 92 -4.44 2.94 3.52
N ARG A 93 -3.81 3.44 2.46
CA ARG A 93 -4.37 4.57 1.71
C ARG A 93 -5.72 4.19 1.07
N PRO A 94 -6.68 5.11 0.98
CA PRO A 94 -7.91 4.89 0.21
C PRO A 94 -7.68 4.51 -1.27
N ALA A 95 -6.52 4.86 -1.83
CA ALA A 95 -6.13 4.45 -3.18
C ALA A 95 -5.97 2.93 -3.31
N TYR A 96 -5.41 2.27 -2.30
CA TYR A 96 -5.29 0.81 -2.25
C TYR A 96 -6.66 0.15 -2.27
N THR A 97 -7.59 0.60 -1.42
CA THR A 97 -8.98 0.09 -1.39
C THR A 97 -9.64 0.20 -2.77
N ARG A 98 -9.55 1.36 -3.43
CA ARG A 98 -10.11 1.53 -4.77
C ARG A 98 -9.45 0.60 -5.81
N CYS A 99 -8.16 0.35 -5.71
CA CYS A 99 -7.46 -0.58 -6.58
C CYS A 99 -7.96 -2.02 -6.38
N VAL A 100 -8.06 -2.45 -5.13
CA VAL A 100 -8.58 -3.78 -4.77
C VAL A 100 -10.01 -3.95 -5.25
N ASP A 101 -10.89 -2.97 -5.04
CA ASP A 101 -12.28 -3.02 -5.52
C ASP A 101 -12.36 -3.13 -7.05
N ALA A 102 -11.51 -2.38 -7.76
CA ALA A 102 -11.42 -2.41 -9.23
C ALA A 102 -10.68 -3.64 -9.79
N SER A 103 -10.08 -4.46 -8.93
CA SER A 103 -9.33 -5.66 -9.36
C SER A 103 -10.25 -6.77 -9.87
N GLU A 104 -11.54 -6.74 -9.49
CA GLU A 104 -12.52 -7.79 -9.78
C GLU A 104 -12.07 -9.18 -9.29
N ALA A 105 -11.30 -9.21 -8.18
CA ALA A 105 -10.66 -10.40 -7.62
C ALA A 105 -9.69 -11.13 -8.58
N VAL A 106 -9.23 -10.46 -9.64
CA VAL A 106 -8.19 -11.00 -10.51
C VAL A 106 -6.86 -10.97 -9.77
N THR A 107 -6.28 -12.15 -9.47
CA THR A 107 -5.04 -12.32 -8.70
C THR A 107 -3.91 -11.39 -9.14
N ALA A 108 -3.64 -11.31 -10.45
CA ALA A 108 -2.56 -10.46 -10.97
C ALA A 108 -2.82 -8.96 -10.70
N ARG A 109 -4.09 -8.52 -10.73
CA ARG A 109 -4.45 -7.13 -10.39
C ARG A 109 -4.36 -6.88 -8.90
N LEU A 110 -4.82 -7.83 -8.06
CA LEU A 110 -4.68 -7.75 -6.61
C LEU A 110 -3.21 -7.64 -6.20
N GLN A 111 -2.35 -8.46 -6.79
CA GLN A 111 -0.92 -8.42 -6.57
C GLN A 111 -0.34 -7.05 -6.94
N ALA A 112 -0.71 -6.50 -8.10
CA ALA A 112 -0.25 -5.18 -8.52
C ALA A 112 -0.69 -4.07 -7.54
N CYS A 113 -1.93 -4.13 -7.02
CA CYS A 113 -2.41 -3.19 -6.00
C CYS A 113 -1.57 -3.28 -4.72
N GLY A 114 -1.25 -4.49 -4.26
CA GLY A 114 -0.43 -4.71 -3.07
C GLY A 114 1.01 -4.25 -3.27
N ASP A 115 1.60 -4.47 -4.45
CA ASP A 115 2.95 -4.03 -4.77
C ASP A 115 3.06 -2.50 -4.80
N GLU A 116 2.07 -1.81 -5.39
CA GLU A 116 2.03 -0.34 -5.42
C GLU A 116 1.94 0.24 -4.00
N GLU A 117 1.01 -0.27 -3.18
CA GLU A 117 0.87 0.20 -1.81
C GLU A 117 2.10 -0.14 -0.97
N LEU A 118 2.66 -1.34 -1.10
CA LEU A 118 3.87 -1.73 -0.39
C LEU A 118 5.04 -0.80 -0.74
N SER A 119 5.25 -0.51 -2.02
CA SER A 119 6.30 0.40 -2.46
C SER A 119 6.13 1.80 -1.84
N TYR A 120 4.90 2.32 -1.78
CA TYR A 120 4.62 3.59 -1.11
C TYR A 120 4.98 3.55 0.38
N GLN A 121 4.60 2.49 1.10
CA GLN A 121 4.87 2.37 2.53
C GLN A 121 6.36 2.15 2.82
N GLU A 122 7.06 1.35 1.99
CA GLU A 122 8.50 1.13 2.10
C GLU A 122 9.29 2.43 1.84
N ASN A 123 8.85 3.28 0.91
CA ASN A 123 9.44 4.60 0.70
C ASN A 123 9.31 5.49 1.94
N ARG A 124 8.11 5.54 2.56
CA ARG A 124 7.90 6.29 3.82
C ARG A 124 8.80 5.76 4.95
N LEU A 125 8.94 4.45 5.06
CA LEU A 125 9.82 3.84 6.06
C LEU A 125 11.29 4.19 5.80
N ALA A 126 11.72 4.15 4.54
CA ALA A 126 13.08 4.49 4.14
C ALA A 126 13.43 5.95 4.47
N GLU A 127 12.49 6.89 4.28
CA GLU A 127 12.68 8.29 4.67
C GLU A 127 12.92 8.46 6.17
N ILE A 128 12.14 7.74 7.01
CA ILE A 128 12.31 7.76 8.47
C ILE A 128 13.68 7.18 8.86
N VAL A 129 14.03 6.02 8.28
CA VAL A 129 15.33 5.37 8.51
C VAL A 129 16.48 6.29 8.11
N ALA A 130 16.40 6.94 6.95
CA ALA A 130 17.41 7.88 6.48
C ALA A 130 17.63 9.05 7.46
N GLY A 131 16.55 9.56 8.06
CA GLY A 131 16.64 10.58 9.11
C GLY A 131 17.43 10.11 10.34
N VAL A 132 17.19 8.87 10.80
CA VAL A 132 17.96 8.29 11.92
C VAL A 132 19.41 8.03 11.53
N VAL A 133 19.66 7.52 10.32
CA VAL A 133 21.02 7.30 9.81
C VAL A 133 21.82 8.60 9.74
N ALA A 134 21.19 9.73 9.37
CA ALA A 134 21.83 11.03 9.32
C ALA A 134 22.11 11.65 10.71
N SER A 135 21.52 11.11 11.79
CA SER A 135 21.76 11.61 13.14
C SER A 135 23.17 11.31 13.64
N PRO A 136 23.73 12.13 14.57
CA PRO A 136 25.03 11.87 15.18
C PRO A 136 25.12 10.47 15.79
N ASP A 137 26.33 9.92 15.75
CA ASP A 137 26.58 8.62 16.33
C ASP A 137 26.32 8.60 17.84
N SER A 138 25.62 7.58 18.30
CA SER A 138 25.25 7.43 19.71
C SER A 138 24.72 6.03 19.99
N LYS A 139 24.83 5.58 21.24
CA LYS A 139 24.19 4.32 21.67
C LYS A 139 22.69 4.26 21.32
N ALA A 140 21.98 5.39 21.42
CA ALA A 140 20.56 5.44 21.09
C ALA A 140 20.29 5.20 19.59
N LYS A 141 21.20 5.62 18.71
CA LYS A 141 21.15 5.32 17.28
C LYS A 141 21.40 3.84 17.03
N ASP A 142 22.42 3.27 17.66
CA ASP A 142 22.73 1.83 17.53
C ASP A 142 21.55 0.96 17.98
N ASP A 143 21.01 1.23 19.17
CA ASP A 143 19.85 0.51 19.71
C ASP A 143 18.63 0.62 18.77
N TRP A 144 18.43 1.78 18.13
CA TRP A 144 17.34 1.97 17.17
C TRP A 144 17.55 1.16 15.89
N MET A 145 18.78 1.15 15.35
CA MET A 145 19.12 0.41 14.14
C MET A 145 18.99 -1.11 14.38
N ASP A 146 19.42 -1.60 15.55
CA ASP A 146 19.27 -2.99 15.95
C ASP A 146 17.79 -3.38 16.06
N ALA A 147 16.97 -2.53 16.69
CA ALA A 147 15.53 -2.76 16.78
C ALA A 147 14.85 -2.77 15.38
N GLN A 148 15.29 -1.90 14.48
CA GLN A 148 14.80 -1.86 13.10
C GLN A 148 15.20 -3.12 12.31
N ALA A 149 16.43 -3.60 12.47
CA ALA A 149 16.91 -4.83 11.84
C ALA A 149 16.18 -6.07 12.37
N ALA A 150 15.98 -6.15 13.69
CA ALA A 150 15.22 -7.22 14.33
C ALA A 150 13.77 -7.25 13.84
N TRP A 151 13.13 -6.09 13.74
CA TRP A 151 11.78 -5.97 13.19
C TRP A 151 11.69 -6.43 11.73
N TRP A 152 12.70 -6.14 10.92
CA TRP A 152 12.75 -6.62 9.53
C TRP A 152 12.91 -8.14 9.44
N SER A 153 13.80 -8.70 10.26
CA SER A 153 14.00 -10.15 10.35
C SER A 153 12.70 -10.87 10.78
N ASP A 154 12.00 -10.31 11.76
CA ASP A 154 10.70 -10.77 12.24
C ASP A 154 9.62 -10.76 11.15
N THR A 155 9.54 -9.65 10.40
CA THR A 155 8.60 -9.50 9.28
C THR A 155 8.91 -10.50 8.17
N ASN A 156 10.18 -10.64 7.77
CA ASN A 156 10.59 -11.58 6.73
C ASN A 156 10.33 -13.04 7.11
N ARG A 157 10.47 -13.39 8.40
CA ARG A 157 10.24 -14.77 8.86
C ARG A 157 8.78 -15.19 8.71
N HIS A 158 7.85 -14.30 9.03
CA HIS A 158 6.42 -14.59 9.05
C HIS A 158 5.71 -14.26 7.73
N CYS A 159 6.16 -13.26 6.98
CA CYS A 159 5.56 -12.84 5.71
C CYS A 159 6.30 -13.43 4.48
N ARG A 160 6.87 -14.63 4.61
CA ARG A 160 7.57 -15.29 3.50
C ARG A 160 6.61 -16.02 2.57
N TRP A 161 6.99 -16.11 1.30
CA TRP A 161 6.36 -16.96 0.30
C TRP A 161 7.44 -17.76 -0.42
N ASP A 162 7.24 -19.06 -0.58
CA ASP A 162 8.13 -19.93 -1.35
C ASP A 162 7.44 -20.38 -2.66
N PRO A 163 7.89 -19.92 -3.84
CA PRO A 163 7.31 -20.31 -5.13
C PRO A 163 7.35 -21.82 -5.42
N LYS A 164 8.15 -22.60 -4.70
CA LYS A 164 8.28 -24.04 -4.90
C LYS A 164 7.19 -24.83 -4.19
N THR A 165 6.69 -24.33 -3.06
CA THR A 165 5.72 -25.03 -2.20
C THR A 165 4.39 -24.32 -2.11
N ASP A 166 4.37 -23.00 -2.34
CA ASP A 166 3.24 -22.15 -2.05
C ASP A 166 2.52 -21.71 -3.34
N GLY A 167 1.19 -21.63 -3.28
CA GLY A 167 0.35 -21.21 -4.39
C GLY A 167 0.18 -19.69 -4.49
N GLN A 168 -0.67 -19.27 -5.43
CA GLN A 168 -1.00 -17.87 -5.66
C GLN A 168 -1.78 -17.22 -4.48
N GLY A 169 -2.56 -18.00 -3.74
CA GLY A 169 -3.25 -17.49 -2.54
C GLY A 169 -2.25 -17.09 -1.46
N GLN A 170 -1.31 -17.99 -1.15
CA GLN A 170 -0.24 -17.77 -0.19
C GLN A 170 0.69 -16.62 -0.60
N MET A 171 0.90 -16.42 -1.90
CA MET A 171 1.62 -15.25 -2.41
C MET A 171 0.92 -13.94 -2.03
N LEU A 172 -0.41 -13.85 -2.24
CA LEU A 172 -1.19 -12.67 -1.86
C LEU A 172 -1.24 -12.49 -0.33
N ASP A 173 -1.31 -13.59 0.44
CA ASP A 173 -1.28 -13.55 1.91
C ASP A 173 0.06 -13.01 2.41
N ALA A 174 1.18 -13.49 1.87
CA ALA A 174 2.52 -13.02 2.22
C ALA A 174 2.72 -11.53 1.84
N GLN A 175 2.20 -11.12 0.67
CA GLN A 175 2.23 -9.73 0.24
C GLN A 175 1.42 -8.84 1.20
N SER A 176 0.18 -9.22 1.51
CA SER A 176 -0.69 -8.52 2.46
C SER A 176 -0.03 -8.42 3.85
N CYS A 177 0.57 -9.52 4.31
CA CYS A 177 1.33 -9.58 5.56
C CYS A 177 2.43 -8.53 5.61
N ARG A 178 3.29 -8.49 4.58
CA ARG A 178 4.40 -7.54 4.52
C ARG A 178 3.88 -6.10 4.42
N LEU A 179 2.88 -5.86 3.59
CA LEU A 179 2.24 -4.55 3.44
C LEU A 179 1.72 -4.02 4.78
N ASN A 180 0.97 -4.83 5.52
CA ASN A 180 0.42 -4.43 6.82
C ASN A 180 1.53 -4.13 7.83
N ARG A 181 2.57 -4.97 7.87
CA ARG A 181 3.71 -4.77 8.77
C ARG A 181 4.39 -3.44 8.52
N VAL A 182 4.70 -3.12 7.26
CA VAL A 182 5.38 -1.87 6.90
C VAL A 182 4.52 -0.66 7.23
N ALA A 183 3.24 -0.67 6.86
CA ALA A 183 2.33 0.44 7.14
C ALA A 183 2.23 0.75 8.66
N ASN A 184 2.02 -0.28 9.49
CA ASN A 184 1.96 -0.10 10.94
C ASN A 184 3.29 0.41 11.52
N ARG A 185 4.43 -0.08 11.01
CA ARG A 185 5.74 0.35 11.49
C ARG A 185 5.97 1.83 11.18
N VAL A 186 5.57 2.29 10.01
CA VAL A 186 5.66 3.71 9.66
C VAL A 186 4.81 4.55 10.62
N ASP A 187 3.55 4.17 10.85
CA ASP A 187 2.66 4.92 11.73
C ASP A 187 3.17 4.93 13.19
N GLN A 188 3.68 3.79 13.68
CA GLN A 188 4.32 3.68 15.00
C GLN A 188 5.50 4.64 15.14
N LEU A 189 6.41 4.65 14.16
CA LEU A 189 7.61 5.49 14.20
C LEU A 189 7.27 6.98 14.09
N GLN A 190 6.28 7.33 13.27
CA GLN A 190 5.80 8.71 13.15
C GLN A 190 5.15 9.20 14.45
N ALA A 191 4.31 8.38 15.08
CA ALA A 191 3.74 8.70 16.38
C ALA A 191 4.83 8.86 17.46
N ALA A 192 5.83 7.99 17.48
CA ALA A 192 6.95 8.09 18.41
C ALA A 192 7.80 9.36 18.19
N ALA A 193 7.90 9.84 16.96
CA ALA A 193 8.61 11.08 16.64
C ALA A 193 7.83 12.35 17.05
N GLN A 194 6.50 12.31 17.00
CA GLN A 194 5.64 13.44 17.39
C GLN A 194 5.51 13.63 18.90
N ASN A 195 5.79 12.58 19.69
CA ASN A 195 5.70 12.60 21.15
C ASN A 195 7.04 12.94 21.84
N LYS A 196 8.04 13.41 21.09
CA LYS A 196 9.35 13.87 21.59
C LYS A 196 9.42 15.37 21.59
#